data_AF-A0AAV8T1U4-F1
#
_entry.id   AF-A0AAV8T1U4-F1
#
_cell.length_a   1.000
_cell.length_b   1.000
_cell.length_c   1.000
_cell.angle_alpha   90.00
_cell.angle_beta   90.00
_cell.angle_gamma   90.00
#
_symmetry.space_group_name_H-M   'P 1'
#
loop_
_entity.id
_entity.type
_entity.pdbx_description
1 polymer ?
#
loop_
_entity_poly.entity_id
_entity_poly.type
_entity_poly.pdbx_seq_one_letter_code
_entity_poly.pdbx_strand_id
1 'polypeptide(L)'
;MTDVLVNYAEELFIKNQVIDAYRKAKLAQQLDPFYGGDGGILLDRYIAAYRVHAAATKRNEYGEMDWYNVLGIDDYDASEDTIIHRFCKVAKLIDPESHFSAAAQEAYDIISRAFETLRHSEKRAAFHRRWGLKPPRPKRMRLCRTMCPKNSRPVRSKNTTSFVRRGTGTSCIC
;
A
#
# COMPACT_ATOMS: atom_id res chain seq x y z
N MET A 1 0.68 39.14 -6.23
CA MET A 1 2.09 38.75 -6.53
C MET A 1 2.23 37.24 -6.59
N THR A 2 1.63 36.53 -5.63
CA THR A 2 1.41 35.08 -5.63
C THR A 2 0.58 34.59 -6.82
N ASP A 3 -0.37 35.39 -7.30
CA ASP A 3 -1.16 35.11 -8.53
C ASP A 3 -0.26 34.89 -9.75
N VAL A 4 0.78 35.71 -9.89
CA VAL A 4 1.74 35.64 -10.99
C VAL A 4 2.53 34.33 -10.93
N LEU A 5 2.87 33.85 -9.73
CA LEU A 5 3.59 32.59 -9.54
C LEU A 5 2.72 31.37 -9.84
N VAL A 6 1.45 31.40 -9.46
CA VAL A 6 0.49 30.32 -9.75
C VAL A 6 0.28 30.23 -11.27
N ASN A 7 -0.02 31.34 -11.94
CA ASN A 7 -0.19 31.36 -13.40
C ASN A 7 1.09 30.91 -14.13
N TYR A 8 2.26 31.36 -13.66
CA TYR A 8 3.54 30.95 -14.23
C TYR A 8 3.81 29.45 -14.03
N ALA A 9 3.39 28.86 -12.90
CA ALA A 9 3.47 27.42 -12.69
C ALA A 9 2.59 26.63 -13.67
N GLU A 10 1.38 27.12 -13.99
CA GLU A 10 0.52 26.48 -15.00
C GLU A 10 1.13 26.54 -16.39
N GLU A 11 1.71 27.68 -16.79
CA GLU A 11 2.42 27.79 -18.07
C GLU A 11 3.59 26.81 -18.17
N LEU A 12 4.36 26.64 -17.09
CA LEU A 12 5.44 25.66 -17.02
C LEU A 12 4.91 24.23 -17.13
N PHE A 13 3.77 23.93 -16.51
CA PHE A 13 3.12 22.63 -16.63
C PHE A 13 2.70 22.34 -18.07
N ILE A 14 2.09 23.31 -18.77
CA ILE A 14 1.73 23.18 -20.20
C ILE A 14 2.98 22.94 -21.07
N LYS A 15 4.12 23.53 -20.70
CA LYS A 15 5.42 23.30 -21.36
C LYS A 15 6.07 21.95 -20.96
N ASN A 16 5.36 21.09 -20.23
CA ASN A 16 5.84 19.82 -19.71
C ASN A 16 7.04 19.95 -18.73
N GLN A 17 7.23 21.13 -18.14
CA GLN A 17 8.28 21.41 -17.14
C GLN A 17 7.72 21.24 -15.71
N VAL A 18 7.28 20.02 -15.40
CA VAL A 18 6.57 19.69 -14.15
C VAL A 18 7.40 20.00 -12.90
N ILE A 19 8.70 19.73 -12.93
CA ILE A 19 9.60 19.93 -11.78
C ILE A 19 9.70 21.42 -11.43
N ASP A 20 9.78 22.28 -12.45
CA ASP A 20 9.87 23.72 -12.24
C ASP A 20 8.52 24.30 -11.83
N ALA A 21 7.42 23.82 -12.41
CA ALA A 21 6.06 24.16 -11.96
C ALA A 21 5.87 23.86 -10.46
N TYR A 22 6.30 22.67 -10.01
CA TYR A 22 6.26 22.30 -8.59
C TYR A 22 7.07 23.23 -7.70
N ARG A 23 8.29 23.60 -8.11
CA ARG A 23 9.15 24.55 -7.36
C ARG A 23 8.50 25.93 -7.24
N LYS A 24 7.88 26.41 -8.30
CA LYS A 24 7.18 27.71 -8.31
C LYS A 24 5.93 27.70 -7.43
N ALA A 25 5.14 26.63 -7.47
CA ALA A 25 4.00 26.46 -6.57
C ALA A 25 4.43 26.42 -5.10
N LYS A 26 5.52 25.71 -4.77
CA LYS A 26 6.10 25.73 -3.41
C LYS A 26 6.60 27.11 -2.99
N LEU A 27 7.24 27.84 -3.91
CA LEU A 27 7.68 29.21 -3.63
C LEU A 27 6.49 30.12 -3.33
N ALA A 28 5.39 29.98 -4.08
CA ALA A 28 4.16 30.72 -3.82
C ALA A 28 3.60 30.43 -2.41
N GLN A 29 3.60 29.16 -1.98
CA GLN A 29 3.15 28.76 -0.63
C GLN A 29 4.04 29.35 0.47
N GLN A 30 5.35 29.43 0.24
CA GLN A 30 6.28 30.03 1.21
C GLN A 30 6.10 31.54 1.34
N LEU A 31 5.75 32.22 0.25
CA LEU A 31 5.52 33.66 0.25
C LEU A 31 4.17 34.03 0.86
N ASP A 32 3.13 33.25 0.57
CA ASP A 32 1.79 33.46 1.10
C ASP A 32 1.09 32.12 1.38
N PRO A 33 1.17 31.63 2.62
CA PRO A 33 0.50 30.39 3.02
C PRO A 33 -1.03 30.47 3.00
N PHE A 34 -1.64 31.67 3.00
CA PHE A 34 -3.08 31.85 3.11
C PHE A 34 -3.74 32.31 1.80
N TYR A 35 -3.02 32.21 0.69
CA TYR A 35 -3.48 32.62 -0.61
C TYR A 35 -4.80 31.94 -1.03
N GLY A 36 -5.70 32.73 -1.61
CA GLY A 36 -6.96 32.23 -2.18
C GLY A 36 -8.16 32.22 -1.22
N GLY A 37 -8.09 32.87 -0.04
CA GLY A 37 -9.24 33.06 0.86
C GLY A 37 -9.70 31.81 1.61
N ASP A 38 -9.47 30.62 1.06
CA ASP A 38 -9.77 29.31 1.64
C ASP A 38 -8.67 28.79 2.58
N GLY A 39 -7.83 29.69 3.11
CA GLY A 39 -6.74 29.32 4.02
C GLY A 39 -5.60 28.52 3.36
N GLY A 40 -5.29 28.80 2.09
CA GLY A 40 -4.16 28.17 1.39
C GLY A 40 -4.43 26.81 0.75
N ILE A 41 -5.65 26.27 0.92
CA ILE A 41 -6.05 24.96 0.38
C ILE A 41 -5.80 24.88 -1.12
N LEU A 42 -6.09 25.95 -1.87
CA LEU A 42 -5.88 25.98 -3.31
C LEU A 42 -4.42 25.65 -3.69
N LEU A 43 -3.43 26.26 -3.03
CA LEU A 43 -2.01 26.01 -3.30
C LEU A 43 -1.62 24.58 -2.96
N ASP A 44 -2.13 24.03 -1.86
CA ASP A 44 -1.88 22.65 -1.47
C ASP A 44 -2.35 21.67 -2.55
N ARG A 45 -3.46 21.97 -3.22
CA ARG A 45 -3.99 21.15 -4.33
C ARG A 45 -3.08 21.20 -5.55
N TYR A 46 -2.62 22.40 -5.95
CA TYR A 46 -1.62 22.54 -7.03
C TYR A 46 -0.33 21.79 -6.70
N ILE A 47 0.20 21.97 -5.49
CA ILE A 47 1.43 21.32 -5.03
C ILE A 47 1.25 19.80 -5.04
N ALA A 48 0.10 19.29 -4.60
CA ALA A 48 -0.20 17.86 -4.63
C ALA A 48 -0.24 17.31 -6.06
N ALA A 49 -0.92 17.98 -7.00
CA ALA A 49 -1.00 17.58 -8.39
C ALA A 49 0.38 17.57 -9.06
N TYR A 50 1.15 18.66 -8.94
CA TYR A 50 2.49 18.73 -9.51
C TYR A 50 3.45 17.74 -8.88
N ARG A 51 3.32 17.44 -7.58
CA ARG A 51 4.13 16.41 -6.92
C ARG A 51 3.86 15.02 -7.51
N VAL A 52 2.59 14.69 -7.75
CA VAL A 52 2.19 13.41 -8.35
C VAL A 52 2.78 13.27 -9.75
N HIS A 53 2.66 14.31 -10.57
CA HIS A 53 3.27 14.34 -11.90
C HIS A 53 4.80 14.24 -11.84
N ALA A 54 5.44 14.96 -10.93
CA ALA A 54 6.89 14.88 -10.74
C ALA A 54 7.31 13.46 -10.33
N ALA A 55 6.56 12.80 -9.43
CA ALA A 55 6.81 11.41 -9.08
C ALA A 55 6.59 10.45 -10.26
N ALA A 56 5.60 10.73 -11.13
CA ALA A 56 5.33 9.95 -12.34
C ALA A 56 6.41 10.11 -13.44
N THR A 57 7.15 11.22 -13.44
CA THR A 57 8.32 11.36 -14.35
C THR A 57 9.45 10.41 -13.99
N LYS A 58 9.57 10.02 -12.71
CA LYS A 58 10.56 9.05 -12.26
C LYS A 58 10.08 7.64 -12.63
N ARG A 59 10.75 7.06 -13.63
CA ARG A 59 10.45 5.72 -14.15
C ARG A 59 11.66 4.80 -13.99
N ASN A 60 11.38 3.52 -13.83
CA ASN A 60 12.40 2.47 -13.83
C ASN A 60 12.84 2.13 -15.27
N GLU A 61 13.84 1.26 -15.40
CA GLU A 61 14.36 0.73 -16.68
C GLU A 61 13.26 0.11 -17.56
N TYR A 62 12.22 -0.45 -16.94
CA TYR A 62 11.05 -1.02 -17.62
C TYR A 62 9.96 0.00 -17.97
N GLY A 63 10.19 1.29 -17.74
CA GLY A 63 9.21 2.36 -17.96
C GLY A 63 8.08 2.43 -16.94
N GLU A 64 8.13 1.62 -15.87
CA GLU A 64 7.15 1.64 -14.79
C GLU A 64 7.38 2.82 -13.85
N MET A 65 6.29 3.43 -13.39
CA MET A 65 6.31 4.55 -12.44
C MET A 65 6.43 4.06 -10.99
N ASP A 66 7.06 4.90 -10.16
CA ASP A 66 7.17 4.68 -8.71
C ASP A 66 5.82 4.87 -8.00
N TRP A 67 4.98 3.83 -7.91
CA TRP A 67 3.64 3.94 -7.30
C TRP A 67 3.66 4.38 -5.82
N TYR A 68 4.71 4.02 -5.08
CA TYR A 68 4.89 4.46 -3.69
C TYR A 68 5.18 5.95 -3.58
N ASN A 69 6.09 6.45 -4.41
CA ASN A 69 6.46 7.86 -4.44
C ASN A 69 5.29 8.74 -4.92
N VAL A 70 4.48 8.24 -5.87
CA VAL A 70 3.24 8.89 -6.32
C VAL A 70 2.28 9.15 -5.16
N LEU A 71 2.12 8.19 -4.25
CA LEU A 71 1.31 8.37 -3.03
C LEU A 71 2.03 9.17 -1.93
N GLY A 72 3.33 9.43 -2.08
CA GLY A 72 4.18 10.06 -1.07
C GLY A 72 4.46 9.14 0.12
N ILE A 73 4.69 7.85 -0.16
CA ILE A 73 5.09 6.83 0.82
C ILE A 73 6.54 6.46 0.55
N ASP A 74 7.42 6.71 1.52
CA ASP A 74 8.84 6.35 1.42
C ASP A 74 9.08 4.85 1.74
N ASP A 75 8.18 4.25 2.51
CA ASP A 75 8.27 2.86 2.96
C ASP A 75 7.59 1.87 2.00
N TYR A 76 8.37 1.05 1.31
CA TYR A 76 7.86 -0.02 0.42
C TYR A 76 7.14 -1.15 1.18
N ASP A 77 7.41 -1.30 2.48
CA ASP A 77 6.78 -2.28 3.37
C ASP A 77 5.52 -1.74 4.07
N ALA A 78 5.01 -0.57 3.66
CA ALA A 78 3.83 0.06 4.23
C ALA A 78 2.59 -0.88 4.25
N SER A 79 1.81 -0.81 5.34
CA SER A 79 0.56 -1.56 5.49
C SER A 79 -0.46 -1.12 4.45
N GLU A 80 -1.36 -2.03 4.09
CA GLU A 80 -2.51 -1.73 3.23
C GLU A 80 -3.34 -0.55 3.78
N ASP A 81 -3.54 -0.48 5.09
CA ASP A 81 -4.30 0.61 5.73
C ASP A 81 -3.61 1.97 5.55
N THR A 82 -2.27 2.00 5.61
CA THR A 82 -1.50 3.23 5.39
C THR A 82 -1.57 3.69 3.93
N ILE A 83 -1.62 2.74 3.00
CA ILE A 83 -1.79 3.03 1.56
C ILE A 83 -3.17 3.62 1.31
N ILE A 84 -4.22 3.00 1.85
CA ILE A 84 -5.61 3.50 1.74
C ILE A 84 -5.73 4.89 2.36
N HIS A 85 -5.18 5.09 3.56
CA HIS A 85 -5.24 6.39 4.23
C HIS A 85 -4.54 7.48 3.41
N ARG A 86 -3.34 7.20 2.87
CA ARG A 86 -2.61 8.15 2.02
C ARG A 86 -3.36 8.42 0.72
N PHE A 87 -3.89 7.40 0.06
CA PHE A 87 -4.72 7.55 -1.14
C PHE A 87 -5.91 8.46 -0.86
N CYS A 88 -6.70 8.19 0.18
CA CYS A 88 -7.85 9.01 0.53
C CYS A 88 -7.46 10.47 0.82
N LYS A 89 -6.29 10.70 1.44
CA LYS A 89 -5.80 12.06 1.69
C LYS A 89 -5.43 12.79 0.40
N VAL A 90 -4.72 12.14 -0.51
CA VAL A 90 -4.30 12.76 -1.78
C VAL A 90 -5.49 12.93 -2.72
N ALA A 91 -6.39 11.95 -2.80
CA ALA A 91 -7.61 12.02 -3.61
C ALA A 91 -8.49 13.21 -3.20
N LYS A 92 -8.71 13.45 -1.90
CA LYS A 92 -9.45 14.63 -1.40
C LYS A 92 -8.81 15.97 -1.77
N LEU A 93 -7.49 16.01 -1.94
CA LEU A 93 -6.82 17.22 -2.41
C LEU A 93 -7.05 17.38 -3.92
N ILE A 94 -6.98 16.28 -4.67
CA ILE A 94 -7.10 16.24 -6.13
C ILE A 94 -8.47 15.68 -6.48
N ASP A 95 -9.54 16.35 -6.06
CA ASP A 95 -10.89 15.96 -6.48
C ASP A 95 -11.11 16.46 -7.92
N PRO A 96 -11.43 15.58 -8.90
CA PRO A 96 -11.56 15.94 -10.32
C PRO A 96 -12.73 16.89 -10.61
N GLU A 97 -13.74 16.89 -9.74
CA GLU A 97 -14.89 17.80 -9.79
C GLU A 97 -14.49 19.26 -9.50
N SER A 98 -13.31 19.49 -8.91
CA SER A 98 -12.81 20.84 -8.69
C SER A 98 -11.82 21.19 -9.78
N HIS A 99 -12.27 21.94 -10.76
CA HIS A 99 -11.55 22.28 -12.00
C HIS A 99 -10.40 23.28 -11.77
N PHE A 100 -9.57 23.10 -10.74
CA PHE A 100 -8.54 24.08 -10.40
C PHE A 100 -7.33 24.04 -11.34
N SER A 101 -7.06 22.95 -12.06
CA SER A 101 -5.93 22.90 -13.00
C SER A 101 -6.08 21.77 -14.01
N ALA A 102 -5.55 21.95 -15.21
CA ALA A 102 -5.43 20.89 -16.22
C ALA A 102 -4.66 19.67 -15.69
N ALA A 103 -3.74 19.88 -14.74
CA ALA A 103 -2.95 18.82 -14.12
C ALA A 103 -3.77 17.91 -13.19
N ALA A 104 -4.91 18.37 -12.67
CA ALA A 104 -5.66 17.70 -11.61
C ALA A 104 -6.27 16.39 -12.08
N GLN A 105 -6.93 16.39 -13.24
CA GLN A 105 -7.55 15.21 -13.81
C GLN A 105 -6.52 14.11 -14.09
N GLU A 106 -5.43 14.46 -14.79
CA GLU A 106 -4.38 13.49 -15.10
C GLU A 106 -3.68 12.97 -13.83
N ALA A 107 -3.50 13.82 -12.82
CA ALA A 107 -2.96 13.40 -11.53
C ALA A 107 -3.87 12.39 -10.83
N TYR A 108 -5.19 12.61 -10.83
CA TYR A 108 -6.17 11.68 -10.25
C TYR A 108 -6.13 10.31 -10.95
N ASP A 109 -5.99 10.29 -12.26
CA ASP A 109 -5.88 9.05 -13.04
C ASP A 109 -4.58 8.28 -12.71
N ILE A 110 -3.46 8.99 -12.51
CA ILE A 110 -2.20 8.38 -12.07
C ILE A 110 -2.37 7.76 -10.67
N ILE A 111 -2.98 8.50 -9.73
CA ILE A 111 -3.17 8.04 -8.35
C ILE A 111 -4.10 6.83 -8.28
N SER A 112 -5.19 6.83 -9.05
CA SER A 112 -6.14 5.71 -9.11
C SER A 112 -5.46 4.43 -9.60
N ARG A 113 -4.66 4.52 -10.67
CA ARG A 113 -3.84 3.39 -11.17
C ARG A 113 -2.83 2.89 -10.15
N ALA A 114 -2.18 3.80 -9.42
CA ALA A 114 -1.25 3.46 -8.34
C ALA A 114 -1.97 2.67 -7.24
N PHE A 115 -3.13 3.16 -6.80
CA PHE A 115 -3.91 2.56 -5.73
C PHE A 115 -4.43 1.17 -6.10
N GLU A 116 -4.98 0.99 -7.30
CA GLU A 116 -5.41 -0.33 -7.77
C GLU A 116 -4.26 -1.34 -7.79
N THR A 117 -3.06 -0.92 -8.19
CA THR A 117 -1.88 -1.79 -8.23
C THR A 117 -1.42 -2.18 -6.82
N LEU A 118 -1.45 -1.23 -5.88
CA LEU A 118 -0.94 -1.45 -4.52
C LEU A 118 -1.95 -2.12 -3.57
N ARG A 119 -3.26 -1.93 -3.81
CA ARG A 119 -4.34 -2.54 -3.01
C ARG A 119 -4.38 -4.06 -3.20
N HIS A 120 -4.19 -4.54 -4.42
CA HIS A 120 -4.18 -5.98 -4.68
C HIS A 120 -2.81 -6.58 -4.33
N SER A 121 -2.79 -7.48 -3.34
CA SER A 121 -1.55 -8.14 -2.87
C SER A 121 -0.76 -8.82 -4.00
N GLU A 122 -1.45 -9.44 -4.95
CA GLU A 122 -0.84 -10.11 -6.11
C GLU A 122 -0.16 -9.11 -7.06
N LYS A 123 -0.86 -8.02 -7.40
CA LYS A 123 -0.33 -6.95 -8.26
C LYS A 123 0.84 -6.24 -7.59
N ARG A 124 0.76 -5.98 -6.29
CA ARG A 124 1.84 -5.43 -5.48
C ARG A 124 3.06 -6.34 -5.47
N ALA A 125 2.88 -7.65 -5.29
CA ALA A 125 4.00 -8.61 -5.35
C ALA A 125 4.63 -8.70 -6.76
N ALA A 126 3.84 -8.58 -7.83
CA ALA A 126 4.36 -8.48 -9.19
C ALA A 126 5.15 -7.18 -9.42
N PHE A 127 4.65 -6.04 -8.93
CA PHE A 127 5.33 -4.76 -8.98
C PHE A 127 6.68 -4.80 -8.26
N HIS A 128 6.72 -5.30 -7.02
CA HIS A 128 7.98 -5.43 -6.27
C HIS A 128 9.02 -6.25 -7.02
N ARG A 129 8.61 -7.35 -7.68
CA ARG A 129 9.52 -8.17 -8.50
C ARG A 129 10.13 -7.40 -9.66
N ARG A 130 9.34 -6.60 -10.39
CA ARG A 130 9.83 -5.78 -11.52
C ARG A 130 10.72 -4.63 -11.07
N TRP A 131 10.44 -4.08 -9.89
CA TRP A 131 11.24 -3.02 -9.27
C TRP A 131 12.46 -3.52 -8.47
N GLY A 132 12.69 -4.83 -8.40
CA GLY A 132 13.79 -5.40 -7.62
C GLY A 132 13.64 -5.23 -6.10
N LEU A 133 12.42 -4.90 -5.63
CA LEU A 133 12.10 -4.74 -4.22
C LEU A 133 11.78 -6.11 -3.58
N LYS A 134 12.05 -6.22 -2.28
CA LYS A 134 11.63 -7.41 -1.51
C LYS A 134 10.11 -7.53 -1.57
N PRO A 135 9.54 -8.70 -1.90
CA PRO A 135 8.09 -8.83 -1.94
C PRO A 135 7.49 -8.54 -0.56
N PRO A 136 6.32 -7.89 -0.49
CA PRO A 136 5.67 -7.62 0.78
C PRO A 136 5.41 -8.96 1.48
N ARG A 137 5.72 -9.03 2.77
CA ARG A 137 5.48 -10.25 3.53
C ARG A 137 4.00 -10.59 3.45
N PRO A 138 3.61 -11.81 3.06
CA PRO A 138 2.21 -12.19 3.13
C PRO A 138 1.75 -11.98 4.57
N LYS A 139 0.58 -11.35 4.77
CA LYS A 139 -0.06 -11.30 6.08
C LYS A 139 -0.15 -12.76 6.54
N ARG A 140 0.70 -13.17 7.49
CA ARG A 140 0.63 -14.49 8.11
C ARG A 140 -0.76 -14.56 8.69
N MET A 141 -1.66 -15.28 8.01
CA MET A 141 -2.93 -15.65 8.59
C MET A 141 -2.53 -16.40 9.86
N ARG A 142 -2.76 -15.78 11.03
CA ARG A 142 -2.65 -16.52 12.29
C ARG A 142 -3.70 -17.60 12.11
N LEU A 143 -3.29 -18.83 11.77
CA LEU A 143 -4.15 -19.97 12.05
C LEU A 143 -4.42 -19.83 13.55
N CYS A 144 -5.66 -19.53 13.91
CA CYS A 144 -6.11 -19.74 15.26
C CYS A 144 -5.66 -21.16 15.63
N ARG A 145 -4.71 -21.26 16.56
CA ARG A 145 -4.48 -22.49 17.32
C ARG A 145 -5.70 -22.69 18.22
N THR A 146 -6.89 -22.83 17.65
CA THR A 146 -8.02 -23.43 18.34
C THR A 146 -7.73 -24.93 18.39
N MET A 147 -7.01 -25.30 19.44
CA MET A 147 -7.08 -26.57 20.16
C MET A 147 -7.35 -27.80 19.29
N CYS A 148 -6.29 -28.55 18.95
CA CYS A 148 -6.47 -30.00 18.80
C CYS A 148 -6.88 -30.56 20.17
N PRO A 149 -8.04 -31.24 20.32
CA PRO A 149 -8.34 -31.94 21.55
C PRO A 149 -7.31 -33.06 21.72
N LYS A 150 -6.57 -33.03 22.83
CA LYS A 150 -5.66 -34.11 23.19
C LYS A 150 -6.48 -35.39 23.30
N ASN A 151 -6.06 -36.35 22.49
CA ASN A 151 -6.47 -37.75 22.45
C ASN A 151 -6.93 -38.25 23.83
N SER A 152 -8.20 -38.64 23.92
CA SER A 152 -8.77 -39.37 25.04
C SER A 152 -7.98 -40.66 25.24
N ARG A 153 -7.48 -40.88 26.47
CA ARG A 153 -6.88 -42.15 26.89
C ARG A 153 -7.89 -43.28 26.63
N PRO A 154 -7.49 -44.45 26.13
CA PRO A 154 -8.40 -45.57 26.03
C PRO A 154 -8.79 -46.02 27.44
N VAL A 155 -10.09 -46.01 27.73
CA VAL A 155 -10.68 -46.61 28.93
C VAL A 155 -10.43 -48.11 28.85
N ARG A 156 -9.57 -48.62 29.74
CA ARG A 156 -9.32 -50.05 29.92
C ARG A 156 -10.54 -50.67 30.59
N SER A 157 -11.43 -51.22 29.77
CA SER A 157 -12.57 -52.03 30.22
C SER A 157 -12.05 -53.26 30.98
N LYS A 158 -12.43 -53.38 32.26
CA LYS A 158 -12.26 -54.61 33.05
C LYS A 158 -13.52 -55.43 32.85
N ASN A 159 -13.50 -56.37 31.89
CA ASN A 159 -14.49 -57.43 31.86
C ASN A 159 -13.90 -58.68 32.53
N THR A 160 -14.51 -59.01 33.66
CA THR A 160 -14.33 -60.23 34.44
C THR A 160 -15.20 -61.32 33.81
N THR A 161 -14.60 -62.43 33.35
CA THR A 161 -15.23 -63.76 33.19
C THR A 161 -14.12 -64.74 32.77
N SER A 162 -13.56 -65.51 33.71
CA SER A 162 -13.96 -66.87 34.09
C SER A 162 -13.32 -67.98 33.23
N PHE A 163 -12.52 -68.81 33.91
CA PHE A 163 -12.52 -70.27 33.79
C PHE A 163 -12.03 -70.90 32.46
N VAL A 164 -10.88 -71.61 32.48
CA VAL A 164 -10.79 -73.08 32.56
C VAL A 164 -9.33 -73.53 32.38
N ARG A 165 -9.03 -74.60 33.13
CA ARG A 165 -7.82 -75.37 33.36
C ARG A 165 -7.12 -75.99 32.14
N ARG A 166 -5.94 -76.52 32.47
CA ARG A 166 -5.14 -77.62 31.89
C ARG A 166 -4.15 -77.13 30.85
N GLY A 167 -2.87 -77.45 30.90
CA GLY A 167 -2.11 -78.42 31.69
C GLY A 167 -0.84 -78.72 30.89
N THR A 168 0.19 -79.23 31.59
CA THR A 168 1.36 -79.95 31.05
C THR A 168 2.22 -79.14 30.06
N GLY A 169 3.47 -78.79 30.35
CA GLY A 169 4.51 -79.61 30.97
C GLY A 169 5.75 -79.46 30.08
N THR A 170 6.93 -79.72 30.65
CA THR A 170 8.25 -79.89 29.99
C THR A 170 8.81 -78.64 29.31
N SER A 171 10.10 -78.35 29.30
CA SER A 171 11.28 -78.81 30.03
C SER A 171 12.37 -77.78 29.70
N CYS A 172 13.39 -77.74 30.55
CA CYS A 172 14.58 -76.91 30.49
C CYS A 172 15.43 -77.08 29.21
N ILE A 173 16.61 -76.41 29.25
CA ILE A 173 17.89 -76.71 28.58
C ILE A 173 18.12 -75.83 27.35
N CYS A 174 19.22 -75.07 27.20
CA CYS A 174 20.37 -74.73 28.04
C CYS A 174 20.97 -73.43 27.48
#